data_AF-A0A392U4X3-F1
#
_entry.id   AF-A0A392U4X3-F1
#
_cell.length_a   1.000
_cell.length_b   1.000
_cell.length_c   1.000
_cell.angle_alpha   90.00
_cell.angle_beta   90.00
_cell.angle_gamma   90.00
#
_symmetry.space_group_name_H-M   'P 1'
#
loop_
_entity.id
_entity.type
_entity.pdbx_description
1 polymer ?
#
loop_
_entity_poly.entity_id
_entity_poly.type
_entity_poly.pdbx_seq_one_letter_code
_entity_poly.pdbx_strand_id
1 'polypeptide(L)' 'MEDDAEVEPLLLGRSFLATGRALIDVEMGELMQRTHGEQVMFNVFKAMKHHDD' A
#
# COMPACT_ATOMS: atom_id res chain seq x y z
N MET A 1 2.22 23.36 1.86
CA MET A 1 1.99 22.54 3.06
C MET A 1 1.16 21.41 2.51
N GLU A 2 1.79 20.26 2.25
CA GLU A 2 1.01 19.11 1.78
C GLU A 2 0.14 18.70 2.94
N ASP A 3 -1.16 18.69 2.70
CA ASP A 3 -2.15 18.23 3.65
C ASP A 3 -1.81 16.77 4.01
N ASP A 4 -1.12 16.56 5.12
CA ASP A 4 -1.26 15.36 5.98
C ASP A 4 -2.69 15.35 6.53
N ALA A 5 -3.69 15.45 5.64
CA ALA A 5 -5.07 15.19 5.95
C ALA A 5 -5.08 13.76 6.46
N GLU A 6 -5.37 13.57 7.75
CA GLU A 6 -5.49 12.28 8.44
C GLU A 6 -5.77 11.15 7.45
N VAL A 7 -4.69 10.49 6.99
CA VAL A 7 -4.82 9.46 5.97
C VAL A 7 -5.27 8.21 6.70
N GLU A 8 -6.58 7.99 6.72
CA GLU A 8 -7.17 6.78 7.27
C GLU A 8 -6.58 5.54 6.56
N PRO A 9 -6.02 4.57 7.29
CA PRO A 9 -5.41 3.39 6.69
C PRO A 9 -6.42 2.61 5.84
N LEU A 10 -6.12 2.44 4.54
CA LEU A 10 -6.96 1.65 3.64
C LEU A 10 -6.62 0.15 3.76
N LEU A 11 -7.58 -0.64 4.23
CA LEU A 11 -7.45 -2.09 4.31
C LEU A 11 -7.69 -2.75 2.95
N LEU A 12 -6.63 -3.28 2.36
CA LEU A 12 -6.70 -4.04 1.10
C LEU A 12 -6.94 -5.52 1.37
N GLY A 13 -8.15 -6.00 1.05
CA GLY A 13 -8.49 -7.41 1.15
C GLY A 13 -7.80 -8.27 0.09
N ARG A 14 -7.77 -9.59 0.33
CA ARG A 14 -7.18 -10.59 -0.59
C ARG A 14 -7.73 -10.52 -2.01
N SER A 15 -9.04 -10.30 -2.16
CA SER A 15 -9.68 -10.21 -3.48
C SER A 15 -9.18 -9.01 -4.28
N PHE A 16 -8.87 -7.89 -3.62
CA PHE A 16 -8.32 -6.70 -4.26
C PHE A 16 -6.89 -6.97 -4.74
N LEU A 17 -6.05 -7.51 -3.85
CA LEU A 17 -4.67 -7.89 -4.16
C LEU A 17 -4.61 -8.90 -5.31
N ALA A 18 -5.51 -9.89 -5.34
CA ALA A 18 -5.60 -10.88 -6.42
C ALA A 18 -5.99 -10.24 -7.76
N THR A 19 -6.95 -9.32 -7.76
CA THR A 19 -7.40 -8.63 -8.97
C THR A 19 -6.30 -7.76 -9.57
N GLY A 20 -5.59 -7.01 -8.71
CA GLY A 20 -4.44 -6.18 -9.10
C GLY A 20 -3.15 -6.97 -9.39
N ARG A 21 -3.18 -8.30 -9.23
CA ARG A 21 -2.03 -9.21 -9.34
C ARG A 21 -0.85 -8.71 -8.51
N ALA A 22 -1.14 -8.36 -7.26
CA ALA A 22 -0.15 -7.81 -6.36
C ALA A 22 1.03 -8.77 -6.14
N LEU A 23 2.23 -8.21 -6.10
CA LEU A 23 3.44 -8.91 -5.65
C LEU A 23 3.85 -8.30 -4.32
N ILE A 24 4.15 -9.14 -3.34
CA ILE A 24 4.53 -8.70 -2.00
C ILE A 24 5.90 -9.29 -1.70
N ASP A 25 6.88 -8.40 -1.52
CA ASP A 25 8.15 -8.76 -0.90
C ASP A 25 8.04 -8.49 0.61
N VAL A 26 7.93 -9.56 1.37
CA VAL A 26 7.76 -9.49 2.83
C VAL A 26 9.06 -9.08 3.53
N GLU A 27 10.21 -9.47 2.99
CA GLU A 27 11.51 -9.16 3.58
C GLU A 27 11.84 -7.67 3.41
N MET A 28 11.62 -7.15 2.21
CA MET A 28 11.87 -5.73 1.90
C MET A 28 10.71 -4.81 2.34
N GLY A 29 9.53 -5.37 2.62
CA GLY A 29 8.33 -4.61 2.96
C GLY A 29 7.78 -3.81 1.79
N GLU A 30 7.79 -4.40 0.60
CA GLU A 30 7.32 -3.76 -0.63
C GLU A 30 6.08 -4.47 -1.17
N LEU A 31 5.08 -3.67 -1.54
CA LEU A 31 3.88 -4.12 -2.25
C LEU A 31 3.87 -3.48 -3.64
N MET A 32 3.95 -4.31 -4.68
CA MET A 32 3.76 -3.88 -6.07
C MET A 32 2.33 -4.20 -6.50
N GLN A 33 1.63 -3.24 -7.07
CA GLN A 33 0.35 -3.47 -7.75
C GLN A 33 0.37 -2.98 -9.18
N ARG A 34 -0.33 -3.69 -10.07
CA ARG A 34 -0.50 -3.28 -11.46
C ARG A 34 -1.91 -2.75 -11.69
N THR A 35 -2.01 -1.49 -12.12
CA THR A 35 -3.28 -0.85 -12.48
C THR A 35 -3.12 -0.18 -13.84
N HIS A 36 -4.08 -0.37 -14.74
CA HIS A 36 -4.06 0.26 -16.08
C HIS A 36 -2.76 0.07 -16.90
N GLY A 37 -2.01 -1.02 -16.65
CA GLY A 37 -0.72 -1.27 -17.31
C GLY A 37 0.48 -0.62 -16.63
N GLU A 38 0.25 0.24 -15.63
CA GLU A 38 1.28 0.85 -14.80
C GLU A 38 1.52 0.03 -13.54
N GLN A 39 2.75 0.09 -13.03
CA GLN A 39 3.14 -0.53 -11.77
C GLN A 39 3.32 0.55 -10.71
N VAL A 40 2.68 0.35 -9.56
CA VAL A 40 2.80 1.22 -8.40
C VAL A 40 3.42 0.42 -7.26
N MET A 41 4.45 1.01 -6.64
CA MET A 41 5.19 0.44 -5.50
C MET A 41 4.78 1.15 -4.22
N PHE A 42 4.42 0.37 -3.20
CA PHE A 42 4.06 0.85 -1.88
C PHE A 42 5.06 0.31 -0.85
N ASN A 43 5.51 1.19 0.06
CA ASN A 43 6.29 0.78 1.22
C ASN A 43 5.34 0.46 2.38
N VAL A 44 5.25 -0.81 2.77
CA VAL A 44 4.28 -1.26 3.78
C VAL A 44 4.63 -0.77 5.18
N PHE A 45 5.91 -0.56 5.49
CA PHE A 45 6.33 -0.04 6.80
C PHE A 45 5.93 1.41 7.00
N LYS A 46 5.98 2.23 5.94
CA LYS A 46 5.44 3.60 5.98
C LYS A 46 3.92 3.62 6.07
N ALA A 47 3.24 2.73 5.33
CA ALA A 47 1.79 2.64 5.32
C ALA A 47 1.18 2.11 6.64
N MET A 48 1.95 1.34 7.40
CA MET A 48 1.54 0.85 8.73
C MET A 48 1.95 1.77 9.88
N LYS A 49 2.57 2.93 9.62
CA LYS A 49 2.77 3.92 10.68
C LYS A 49 1.39 4.47 11.07
N HIS A 50 0.86 3.96 12.17
CA HIS A 50 -0.11 4.68 12.96
C HIS A 50 0.56 5.97 13.44
N HIS A 51 -0.16 7.10 13.39
CA HIS A 51 0.20 8.22 14.24
C HIS A 51 0.09 7.69 15.68
N ASP A 52 1.23 7.52 16.36
CA ASP A 52 1.22 7.40 17.81
C ASP A 52 0.60 8.72 18.33
N ASP A 53 -0.50 8.63 19.07
CA ASP A 53 -1.12 9.75 19.79
C ASP A 53 -0.13 10.44 20.74
#